data_AF-A0A0N4SWS9-F1
#
_entry.id   AF-A0A0N4SWS9-F1
#
_cell.length_a   1.000
_cell.length_b   1.000
_cell.length_c   1.000
_cell.angle_alpha   90.00
_cell.angle_beta   90.00
_cell.angle_gamma   90.00
#
_symmetry.space_group_name_H-M   'P 1'
#
loop_
_entity.id
_entity.type
_entity.pdbx_description
1 polymer ?
#
loop_
_entity_poly.entity_id
_entity_poly.type
_entity_poly.pdbx_seq_one_letter_code
_entity_poly.pdbx_strand_id
1 'polypeptide(L)'
;MTERYMPSIFPECDKLKQAYDKCFSDFFEKFISAETLTVSNPCDRLHETYRYCIEKVPYVLYCDGSWFVTKIISELKGKLMDPSLMGSMSNASILQETATDTRYNHLEQTLENFQENARQMGVIASDFTTRSQEPLNQKIHTLISGLHELDHLKNQFMDVKIPLELLEYLDQGKNPQLYTKECLERTLNKNKEMNGKIEMYKKFRAMLLKELGEEMPNDMVLYRNLRDRKDASPQHENCNEDASD
;
A
#
# COMPACT_ATOMS: atom_id res chain seq x y z
N MET A 1 12.19 27.41 -10.19
CA MET A 1 12.19 25.93 -10.25
C MET A 1 11.65 25.47 -8.92
N THR A 2 10.43 24.93 -8.90
CA THR A 2 9.84 24.35 -7.69
C THR A 2 10.64 23.07 -7.39
N GLU A 3 11.35 23.05 -6.27
CA GLU A 3 11.99 21.84 -5.75
C GLU A 3 10.92 20.73 -5.70
N ARG A 4 11.21 19.57 -6.29
CA ARG A 4 10.31 18.42 -6.27
C ARG A 4 10.29 17.89 -4.84
N TYR A 5 9.41 18.46 -4.04
CA TYR A 5 9.17 18.01 -2.68
C TYR A 5 8.49 16.63 -2.71
N MET A 6 9.12 15.63 -2.08
CA MET A 6 8.52 14.31 -1.91
C MET A 6 7.95 14.22 -0.49
N PRO A 7 6.62 14.24 -0.32
CA PRO A 7 6.01 14.22 1.00
C PRO A 7 6.26 12.89 1.72
N SER A 8 6.18 12.95 3.05
CA SER A 8 6.19 11.77 3.92
C SER A 8 4.94 10.91 3.68
N ILE A 9 5.07 9.61 3.94
CA ILE A 9 3.96 8.65 3.87
C ILE A 9 2.79 9.08 4.78
N PHE A 10 3.13 9.71 5.92
CA PHE A 10 2.17 10.29 6.86
C PHE A 10 2.36 11.82 6.93
N PRO A 11 1.29 12.62 6.71
CA PRO A 11 1.34 14.09 6.75
C PRO A 11 1.86 14.66 8.07
N GLU A 12 1.64 13.96 9.18
CA GLU A 12 2.06 14.35 10.53
C GLU A 12 3.58 14.26 10.68
N CYS A 13 4.23 13.36 9.93
CA CYS A 13 5.69 13.18 9.93
C CYS A 13 6.39 14.01 8.85
N ASP A 14 5.64 14.80 8.07
CA ASP A 14 6.14 15.51 6.88
C ASP A 14 7.18 16.58 7.22
N LYS A 15 6.94 17.35 8.30
CA LYS A 15 7.91 18.33 8.82
C LYS A 15 9.21 17.67 9.30
N LEU A 16 9.13 16.48 9.90
CA LEU A 16 10.30 15.71 10.35
C LEU A 16 11.10 15.17 9.15
N LYS A 17 10.39 14.70 8.12
CA LYS A 17 11.01 14.28 6.86
C LYS A 17 11.77 15.43 6.20
N GLN A 18 11.16 16.61 6.09
CA GLN A 18 11.80 17.80 5.51
C GLN A 18 13.10 18.16 6.23
N ALA A 19 13.09 18.12 7.58
CA ALA A 19 14.27 18.39 8.37
C ALA A 19 15.38 17.35 8.15
N TYR A 20 15.01 16.07 8.06
CA TYR A 20 15.94 14.98 7.77
C TYR A 20 16.52 15.07 6.35
N ASP A 21 15.69 15.20 5.32
CA ASP A 21 16.11 15.22 3.91
C ASP A 21 17.03 16.42 3.61
N LYS A 22 16.76 17.57 4.24
CA LYS A 22 17.64 18.74 4.16
C LYS A 22 19.02 18.46 4.76
N CYS A 23 19.07 17.90 5.97
CA CYS A 23 20.32 17.50 6.62
C CYS A 23 21.08 16.46 5.79
N PHE A 24 20.37 15.45 5.29
CA PHE A 24 20.94 14.36 4.50
C PHE A 24 21.55 14.87 3.20
N SER A 25 20.87 15.77 2.48
CA SER A 25 21.38 16.32 1.23
C SER A 25 22.70 17.07 1.44
N ASP A 26 22.77 17.93 2.46
CA ASP A 26 23.97 18.68 2.82
C ASP A 26 25.13 17.77 3.29
N PHE A 27 24.81 16.68 3.99
CA PHE A 27 25.79 15.68 4.42
C PHE A 27 26.27 14.81 3.25
N PHE A 28 25.37 14.36 2.38
CA PHE A 28 25.66 13.43 1.31
C PHE A 28 26.62 14.02 0.27
N GLU A 29 26.47 15.30 -0.07
CA GLU A 29 27.42 16.02 -0.94
C GLU A 29 28.84 16.06 -0.34
N LYS A 30 28.94 16.25 0.98
CA LYS A 30 30.21 16.26 1.71
C LYS A 30 30.79 14.86 1.92
N PHE A 31 29.95 13.84 2.00
CA PHE A 31 30.36 12.45 2.13
C PHE A 31 31.00 11.90 0.84
N ILE A 32 30.48 12.31 -0.33
CA ILE A 32 31.05 11.93 -1.63
C ILE A 32 32.36 12.66 -1.92
N SER A 33 32.51 13.88 -1.41
CA SER A 33 33.75 14.67 -1.51
C SER A 33 34.77 14.09 -0.52
N ALA A 34 35.73 13.30 -1.01
CA ALA A 34 36.59 12.35 -0.29
C ALA A 34 37.49 12.86 0.87
N GLU A 35 37.14 13.94 1.57
CA GLU A 35 37.97 14.60 2.59
C GLU A 35 37.64 14.26 4.05
N THR A 36 36.78 13.29 4.34
CA THR A 36 36.51 12.94 5.76
C THR A 36 36.39 11.44 6.03
N LEU A 37 37.50 10.86 6.52
CA LEU A 37 37.63 9.45 6.88
C LEU A 37 37.03 9.06 8.25
N THR A 38 36.42 9.99 8.99
CA THR A 38 35.78 9.68 10.29
C THR A 38 34.67 10.67 10.65
N VAL A 39 33.57 10.70 9.91
CA VAL A 39 32.41 11.52 10.30
C VAL A 39 31.22 10.60 10.54
N SER A 40 30.89 10.44 11.82
CA SER A 40 29.60 9.89 12.27
C SER A 40 28.47 10.72 11.64
N ASN A 41 27.41 10.06 11.18
CA ASN A 41 26.33 10.71 10.44
C ASN A 41 25.63 11.77 11.33
N PRO A 42 25.77 13.08 11.02
CA PRO A 42 25.20 14.14 11.84
C PRO A 42 23.66 14.16 11.79
N CYS A 43 23.06 13.46 10.84
CA CYS A 43 21.61 13.37 10.64
C CYS A 43 21.00 12.13 11.30
N ASP A 44 21.78 11.29 11.99
CA ASP A 44 21.27 10.04 12.61
C ASP A 44 20.12 10.30 13.58
N ARG A 45 20.23 11.32 14.43
CA ARG A 45 19.17 11.66 15.40
C ARG A 45 17.87 12.14 14.72
N LEU A 46 17.99 12.86 13.61
CA LEU A 46 16.83 13.30 12.82
C LEU A 46 16.18 12.11 12.11
N HIS A 47 16.99 11.20 11.58
CA HIS A 47 16.53 9.96 10.99
C HIS A 47 15.79 9.09 12.02
N GLU A 48 16.33 8.89 13.22
CA GLU A 48 15.68 8.13 14.29
C GLU A 48 14.35 8.76 14.70
N THR A 49 14.28 10.09 14.79
CA THR A 49 13.05 10.80 15.15
C THR A 49 11.98 10.65 14.06
N TYR A 50 12.37 10.78 12.79
CA TYR A 50 11.46 10.56 11.66
C TYR A 50 10.99 9.10 11.59
N ARG A 51 11.91 8.15 11.74
CA ARG A 51 11.61 6.71 11.79
C ARG A 51 10.64 6.37 12.92
N TYR A 52 10.87 6.90 14.11
CA TYR A 52 9.98 6.72 15.25
C TYR A 52 8.57 7.26 14.95
N CYS A 53 8.46 8.41 14.28
CA CYS A 53 7.17 8.94 13.83
C CYS A 53 6.46 7.96 12.88
N ILE A 54 7.14 7.47 11.84
CA ILE A 54 6.56 6.50 10.89
C ILE A 54 6.17 5.18 11.58
N GLU A 55 6.97 4.68 12.52
CA GLU A 55 6.70 3.42 13.22
C GLU A 55 5.57 3.55 14.26
N LYS A 56 5.35 4.75 14.81
CA LYS A 56 4.31 5.01 15.82
C LYS A 56 2.98 5.46 15.25
N VAL A 57 2.95 6.16 14.11
CA VAL A 57 1.69 6.55 13.45
C VAL A 57 0.76 5.36 13.17
N PRO A 58 1.24 4.16 12.73
CA PRO A 58 0.43 2.96 12.65
C PRO A 58 -0.24 2.61 13.97
N TYR A 59 0.47 2.68 15.10
CA TYR A 59 -0.08 2.41 16.44
C TYR A 59 -1.15 3.43 16.87
N VAL A 60 -0.99 4.71 16.50
CA VAL A 60 -1.97 5.76 16.79
C VAL A 60 -3.23 5.61 15.91
N LEU A 61 -3.08 5.25 14.63
CA LEU A 61 -4.20 4.89 13.73
C LEU A 61 -4.96 3.64 14.19
N TYR A 62 -4.29 2.68 14.86
CA TYR A 62 -4.95 1.55 15.49
C TYR A 62 -5.76 1.92 16.75
N CYS A 63 -5.42 3.03 17.42
CA CYS A 63 -6.22 3.58 18.52
C CYS A 63 -7.42 4.40 18.03
N ASP A 64 -7.34 4.99 16.84
CA ASP A 64 -8.44 5.72 16.20
C ASP A 64 -9.16 4.86 15.13
N GLY A 65 -9.48 3.63 15.53
CA GLY A 65 -10.17 2.63 14.69
C GLY A 65 -11.56 3.06 14.21
N SER A 66 -12.01 4.28 14.50
CA SER A 66 -13.27 4.83 13.98
C SER A 66 -13.15 5.20 12.50
N TRP A 67 -12.09 5.88 12.07
CA TRP A 67 -11.96 6.37 10.68
C TRP A 67 -11.81 5.24 9.65
N PHE A 68 -10.94 4.27 9.92
CA PHE A 68 -10.70 3.17 8.96
C PHE A 68 -11.90 2.22 8.89
N VAL A 69 -12.53 1.93 10.04
CA VAL A 69 -13.73 1.10 10.09
C VAL A 69 -14.92 1.83 9.47
N THR A 70 -15.10 3.14 9.66
CA THR A 70 -16.17 3.91 8.99
C THR A 70 -15.96 4.03 7.50
N LYS A 71 -14.72 4.19 7.02
CA LYS A 71 -14.41 4.19 5.57
C LYS A 71 -14.65 2.84 4.91
N ILE A 72 -14.19 1.74 5.54
CA ILE A 72 -14.47 0.37 5.08
C ILE A 72 -15.98 0.05 5.16
N ILE A 73 -16.67 0.45 6.24
CA ILE A 73 -18.12 0.26 6.37
C ILE A 73 -18.89 1.13 5.38
N SER A 74 -18.42 2.33 5.05
CA SER A 74 -19.01 3.19 4.01
C SER A 74 -18.87 2.54 2.62
N GLU A 75 -17.68 2.04 2.29
CA GLU A 75 -17.41 1.34 1.04
C GLU A 75 -18.16 -0.02 0.95
N LEU A 76 -18.34 -0.73 2.07
CA LEU A 76 -19.09 -1.99 2.13
C LEU A 76 -20.61 -1.77 2.19
N LYS A 77 -21.12 -0.74 2.90
CA LYS A 77 -22.55 -0.40 2.91
C LYS A 77 -23.02 0.07 1.54
N GLY A 78 -22.17 0.79 0.78
CA GLY A 78 -22.44 1.13 -0.61
C GLY A 78 -22.58 -0.09 -1.53
N LYS A 79 -22.03 -1.24 -1.13
CA LYS A 79 -22.09 -2.50 -1.89
C LYS A 79 -23.09 -3.53 -1.36
N LEU A 80 -23.65 -3.34 -0.15
CA LEU A 80 -24.47 -4.35 0.54
C LEU A 80 -25.95 -3.94 0.75
N MET A 81 -26.39 -2.82 0.19
CA MET A 81 -27.78 -2.37 0.21
C MET A 81 -28.36 -2.29 -1.21
N ASP A 82 -28.18 -3.34 -1.99
CA ASP A 82 -29.06 -3.59 -3.14
C ASP A 82 -29.55 -5.05 -3.13
N PRO A 83 -30.76 -5.32 -2.60
CA PRO A 83 -31.36 -6.66 -2.60
C PRO A 83 -31.78 -7.15 -3.99
N SER A 84 -31.50 -6.42 -5.07
CA SER A 84 -31.93 -6.79 -6.43
C SER A 84 -30.91 -7.61 -7.24
N LEU A 85 -29.70 -7.87 -6.73
CA LEU A 85 -28.63 -8.55 -7.47
C LEU A 85 -28.48 -10.06 -7.20
N MET A 86 -29.61 -10.76 -7.02
CA MET A 86 -29.69 -12.19 -7.32
C MET A 86 -30.67 -12.40 -8.48
N GLY A 87 -30.31 -11.90 -9.66
CA GLY A 87 -31.09 -12.09 -10.87
C GLY A 87 -30.55 -11.30 -12.05
N SER A 88 -30.25 -12.01 -13.13
CA SER A 88 -29.93 -11.50 -14.47
C SER A 88 -28.53 -10.93 -14.69
N MET A 89 -27.65 -11.80 -15.20
CA MET A 89 -26.57 -11.41 -16.09
C MET A 89 -27.19 -10.70 -17.31
N SER A 90 -26.95 -9.40 -17.51
CA SER A 90 -26.69 -8.77 -18.81
C SER A 90 -26.64 -7.23 -18.76
N ASN A 91 -25.53 -6.70 -19.32
CA ASN A 91 -25.45 -5.49 -20.15
C ASN A 91 -25.25 -4.10 -19.53
N ALA A 92 -24.54 -3.94 -18.40
CA ALA A 92 -24.07 -2.62 -17.95
C ALA A 92 -22.53 -2.45 -17.87
N SER A 93 -21.73 -3.53 -17.88
CA SER A 93 -20.27 -3.46 -17.63
C SER A 93 -19.37 -3.52 -18.88
N ILE A 94 -19.95 -3.70 -20.08
CA ILE A 94 -19.20 -4.16 -21.27
C ILE A 94 -18.20 -3.13 -21.84
N LEU A 95 -18.33 -1.83 -21.53
CA LEU A 95 -17.48 -0.79 -22.15
C LEU A 95 -16.16 -0.51 -21.40
N GLN A 96 -16.04 -0.86 -20.12
CA GLN A 96 -14.85 -0.52 -19.32
C GLN A 96 -13.89 -1.70 -19.12
N GLU A 97 -14.40 -2.94 -19.21
CA GLU A 97 -13.56 -4.15 -19.28
C GLU A 97 -12.73 -4.20 -20.57
N THR A 98 -13.30 -3.86 -21.72
CA THR A 98 -12.62 -3.98 -23.02
C THR A 98 -11.36 -3.13 -23.18
N ALA A 99 -11.34 -1.91 -22.63
CA ALA A 99 -10.18 -1.02 -22.74
C ALA A 99 -9.03 -1.38 -21.77
N THR A 100 -9.37 -1.89 -20.58
CA THR A 100 -8.35 -2.34 -19.63
C THR A 100 -7.76 -3.67 -20.07
N ASP A 101 -8.60 -4.58 -20.55
CA ASP A 101 -8.18 -5.87 -21.08
C ASP A 101 -7.28 -5.70 -22.32
N THR A 102 -7.60 -4.77 -23.23
CA THR A 102 -6.79 -4.55 -24.45
C THR A 102 -5.35 -4.10 -24.17
N ARG A 103 -5.08 -3.26 -23.16
CA ARG A 103 -3.69 -2.89 -22.81
C ARG A 103 -2.90 -4.06 -22.21
N TYR A 104 -3.52 -4.92 -21.40
CA TYR A 104 -2.87 -6.10 -20.85
C TYR A 104 -2.60 -7.14 -21.94
N ASN A 105 -3.57 -7.39 -22.82
CA ASN A 105 -3.39 -8.27 -23.98
C ASN A 105 -2.27 -7.78 -24.90
N HIS A 106 -2.14 -6.47 -25.10
CA HIS A 106 -1.04 -5.92 -25.88
C HIS A 106 0.31 -6.15 -25.23
N LEU A 107 0.44 -5.89 -23.92
CA LEU A 107 1.65 -6.17 -23.16
C LEU A 107 2.03 -7.66 -23.20
N GLU A 108 1.04 -8.54 -23.01
CA GLU A 108 1.22 -9.99 -23.07
C GLU A 108 1.75 -10.42 -24.44
N GLN A 109 1.11 -9.97 -25.53
CA GLN A 109 1.56 -10.28 -26.88
C GLN A 109 2.99 -9.77 -27.17
N THR A 110 3.34 -8.57 -26.72
CA THR A 110 4.70 -8.03 -26.86
C THR A 110 5.72 -8.86 -26.07
N LEU A 111 5.38 -9.29 -24.85
CA LEU A 111 6.23 -10.17 -24.03
C LEU A 111 6.41 -11.56 -24.66
N GLU A 112 5.34 -12.18 -25.15
CA GLU A 112 5.38 -13.48 -25.84
C GLU A 112 6.26 -13.41 -27.09
N ASN A 113 6.07 -12.38 -27.91
CA ASN A 113 6.90 -12.15 -29.10
C ASN A 113 8.37 -11.93 -28.73
N PHE A 114 8.65 -11.20 -27.65
CA PHE A 114 10.01 -10.99 -27.16
C PHE A 114 10.66 -12.30 -26.71
N GLN A 115 9.94 -13.11 -25.91
CA GLN A 115 10.40 -14.43 -25.46
C GLN A 115 10.68 -15.37 -26.64
N GLU A 116 9.80 -15.39 -27.63
CA GLU A 116 9.97 -16.24 -28.83
C GLU A 116 11.15 -15.78 -29.69
N ASN A 117 11.35 -14.47 -29.86
CA ASN A 117 12.53 -13.93 -30.54
C ASN A 117 13.83 -14.29 -29.80
N ALA A 118 13.83 -14.27 -28.46
CA ALA A 118 14.98 -14.66 -27.66
C ALA A 118 15.28 -16.15 -27.79
N ARG A 119 14.23 -17.00 -27.80
CA ARG A 119 14.35 -18.43 -28.06
C ARG A 119 14.96 -18.71 -29.44
N GLN A 120 14.46 -18.05 -30.48
CA GLN A 120 14.99 -18.20 -31.85
C GLN A 120 16.45 -17.78 -31.95
N MET A 121 16.83 -16.67 -31.30
CA MET A 121 18.23 -16.26 -31.21
C MET A 121 19.09 -17.32 -30.51
N GLY A 122 18.58 -17.92 -29.42
CA GLY A 122 19.25 -19.01 -28.71
C GLY A 122 19.49 -20.24 -29.59
N VAL A 123 18.52 -20.60 -30.44
CA VAL A 123 18.69 -21.69 -31.42
C VAL A 123 19.78 -21.38 -32.44
N ILE A 124 19.78 -20.15 -33.00
CA ILE A 124 20.81 -19.71 -33.96
C ILE A 124 22.20 -19.72 -33.32
N ALA A 125 22.30 -19.29 -32.06
CA ALA A 125 23.55 -19.25 -31.32
C ALA A 125 24.07 -20.65 -30.95
N SER A 126 23.17 -21.60 -30.65
CA SER A 126 23.51 -23.02 -30.39
C SER A 126 24.15 -23.66 -31.62
N ASP A 127 23.53 -23.48 -32.80
CA ASP A 127 23.92 -24.16 -34.03
C ASP A 127 24.54 -23.17 -35.03
N PHE A 128 25.49 -22.37 -34.54
CA PHE A 128 26.05 -21.27 -35.31
C PHE A 128 26.91 -21.75 -36.50
N THR A 129 26.65 -21.17 -37.67
CA THR A 129 27.46 -21.34 -38.90
C THR A 129 27.78 -19.98 -39.52
N THR A 130 28.76 -19.92 -40.42
CA THR A 130 29.15 -18.67 -41.11
C THR A 130 27.98 -18.02 -41.86
N ARG A 131 26.99 -18.80 -42.31
CA ARG A 131 25.78 -18.31 -42.99
C ARG A 131 24.74 -17.72 -42.01
N SER A 132 24.85 -18.02 -40.72
CA SER A 132 23.90 -17.58 -39.69
C SER A 132 24.24 -16.24 -39.04
N GLN A 133 25.41 -15.66 -39.36
CA GLN A 133 25.85 -14.38 -38.81
C GLN A 133 24.83 -13.25 -39.04
N GLU A 134 24.29 -13.16 -40.27
CA GLU A 134 23.36 -12.09 -40.61
C GLU A 134 21.98 -12.27 -39.94
N PRO A 135 21.34 -13.46 -39.99
CA PRO A 135 20.16 -13.74 -39.19
C PRO A 135 20.35 -13.49 -37.67
N LEU A 136 21.52 -13.81 -37.13
CA LEU A 136 21.85 -13.54 -35.73
C LEU A 136 21.86 -12.04 -35.44
N ASN A 137 22.55 -11.24 -36.25
CA ASN A 137 22.59 -9.78 -36.10
C ASN A 137 21.18 -9.17 -36.22
N GLN A 138 20.36 -9.64 -37.18
CA GLN A 138 18.97 -9.22 -37.32
C GLN A 138 18.14 -9.53 -36.07
N LYS A 139 18.33 -10.70 -35.46
CA LYS A 139 17.66 -11.07 -34.20
C LYS A 139 18.13 -10.25 -33.01
N ILE A 140 19.42 -9.92 -32.92
CA ILE A 140 19.95 -9.01 -31.89
C ILE A 140 19.26 -7.65 -32.00
N HIS A 141 19.19 -7.06 -33.21
CA HIS A 141 18.50 -5.80 -33.42
C HIS A 141 17.00 -5.89 -33.08
N THR A 142 16.35 -7.01 -33.42
CA THR A 142 14.93 -7.25 -33.08
C THR A 142 14.71 -7.26 -31.57
N LEU A 143 15.60 -7.90 -30.80
CA LEU A 143 15.52 -7.91 -29.34
C LEU A 143 15.79 -6.55 -28.71
N ILE A 144 16.75 -5.78 -29.23
CA ILE A 144 17.00 -4.41 -28.77
C ILE A 144 15.76 -3.54 -28.97
N SER A 145 15.14 -3.61 -30.17
CA SER A 145 13.88 -2.90 -30.44
C SER A 145 12.75 -3.36 -29.53
N GLY A 146 12.64 -4.67 -29.27
CA GLY A 146 11.64 -5.22 -28.35
C GLY A 146 11.82 -4.73 -26.90
N LEU A 147 13.06 -4.61 -26.41
CA LEU A 147 13.34 -4.02 -25.10
C LEU A 147 12.93 -2.55 -25.03
N HIS A 148 13.19 -1.77 -26.09
CA HIS A 148 12.74 -0.38 -26.16
C HIS A 148 11.21 -0.27 -26.16
N GLU A 149 10.52 -1.15 -26.89
CA GLU A 149 9.06 -1.20 -26.91
C GLU A 149 8.49 -1.51 -25.52
N LEU A 150 9.06 -2.50 -24.81
CA LEU A 150 8.65 -2.84 -23.44
C LEU A 150 8.87 -1.68 -22.46
N ASP A 151 9.99 -0.96 -22.56
CA ASP A 151 10.25 0.22 -21.72
C ASP A 151 9.26 1.36 -21.99
N HIS A 152 8.84 1.55 -23.26
CA HIS A 152 7.78 2.50 -23.59
C HIS A 152 6.41 2.09 -23.02
N LEU A 153 6.07 0.80 -23.11
CA LEU A 153 4.81 0.26 -22.58
C LEU A 153 4.69 0.38 -21.07
N LYS A 154 5.80 0.28 -20.33
CA LYS A 154 5.85 0.43 -18.86
C LYS A 154 5.05 1.66 -18.35
N ASN A 155 5.14 2.78 -19.04
CA ASN A 155 4.47 4.02 -18.62
C ASN A 155 2.94 3.92 -18.62
N GLN A 156 2.36 2.97 -19.36
CA GLN A 156 0.92 2.71 -19.40
C GLN A 156 0.38 1.94 -18.18
N PHE A 157 1.28 1.45 -17.31
CA PHE A 157 0.94 0.63 -16.13
C PHE A 157 1.35 1.28 -14.81
N MET A 158 1.64 2.58 -14.80
CA MET A 158 2.02 3.32 -13.58
C MET A 158 0.89 3.37 -12.52
N ASP A 159 -0.35 3.08 -12.93
CA ASP A 159 -1.51 2.93 -12.05
C ASP A 159 -1.52 1.59 -11.28
N VAL A 160 -0.74 0.60 -11.72
CA VAL A 160 -0.71 -0.74 -11.15
C VAL A 160 0.41 -0.84 -10.11
N LYS A 161 0.05 -1.17 -8.87
CA LYS A 161 1.00 -1.41 -7.78
C LYS A 161 1.15 -2.91 -7.52
N ILE A 162 2.38 -3.40 -7.61
CA ILE A 162 2.70 -4.81 -7.37
C ILE A 162 3.30 -4.93 -5.95
N PRO A 163 2.70 -5.72 -5.05
CA PRO A 163 3.27 -5.99 -3.73
C PRO A 163 4.65 -6.64 -3.83
N LEU A 164 5.60 -6.19 -3.02
CA LEU A 164 6.98 -6.73 -3.05
C LEU A 164 7.02 -8.18 -2.58
N GLU A 165 6.13 -8.55 -1.67
CA GLU A 165 5.97 -9.93 -1.19
C GLU A 165 5.61 -10.90 -2.31
N LEU A 166 5.01 -10.41 -3.41
CA LEU A 166 4.70 -11.23 -4.57
C LEU A 166 5.95 -11.66 -5.36
N LEU A 167 7.02 -10.85 -5.33
CA LEU A 167 8.27 -11.17 -6.03
C LEU A 167 8.90 -12.46 -5.49
N GLU A 168 8.78 -12.72 -4.20
CA GLU A 168 9.27 -13.96 -3.59
C GLU A 168 8.55 -15.20 -4.15
N TYR A 169 7.25 -15.10 -4.47
CA TYR A 169 6.52 -16.20 -5.11
C TYR A 169 7.01 -16.42 -6.54
N LEU A 170 7.27 -15.35 -7.28
CA LEU A 170 7.77 -15.42 -8.66
C LEU A 170 9.18 -16.02 -8.73
N ASP A 171 10.10 -15.56 -7.88
CA ASP A 171 11.49 -16.06 -7.82
C ASP A 171 11.56 -17.55 -7.46
N GLN A 172 10.60 -18.03 -6.65
CA GLN A 172 10.47 -19.44 -6.28
C GLN A 172 9.68 -20.26 -7.32
N GLY A 173 9.21 -19.65 -8.41
CA GLY A 173 8.40 -20.32 -9.44
C GLY A 173 7.01 -20.75 -8.95
N LYS A 174 6.49 -20.14 -7.87
CA LYS A 174 5.15 -20.40 -7.33
C LYS A 174 4.11 -19.61 -8.10
N ASN A 175 2.87 -20.12 -8.10
CA ASN A 175 1.74 -19.42 -8.69
C ASN A 175 1.40 -18.14 -7.87
N PRO A 176 1.42 -16.94 -8.49
CA PRO A 176 1.05 -15.67 -7.84
C PRO A 176 -0.34 -15.66 -7.20
N GLN A 177 -1.27 -16.47 -7.69
CA GLN A 177 -2.63 -16.60 -7.11
C GLN A 177 -2.62 -17.19 -5.70
N LEU A 178 -1.56 -17.91 -5.31
CA LEU A 178 -1.41 -18.39 -3.95
C LEU A 178 -1.22 -17.23 -2.97
N TYR A 179 -0.45 -16.21 -3.34
CA TYR A 179 -0.31 -15.01 -2.52
C TYR A 179 -1.66 -14.31 -2.33
N THR A 180 -2.44 -14.15 -3.41
CA THR A 180 -3.78 -13.57 -3.35
C THR A 180 -4.67 -14.35 -2.39
N LYS A 181 -4.66 -15.69 -2.50
CA LYS A 181 -5.41 -16.58 -1.60
C LYS A 181 -4.98 -16.39 -0.14
N GLU A 182 -3.69 -16.44 0.14
CA GLU A 182 -3.16 -16.30 1.51
C GLU A 182 -3.48 -14.93 2.11
N CYS A 183 -3.42 -13.87 1.30
CA CYS A 183 -3.79 -12.52 1.73
C CYS A 183 -5.28 -12.45 2.13
N LEU A 184 -6.17 -13.03 1.31
CA LEU A 184 -7.60 -13.10 1.62
C LEU A 184 -7.86 -13.93 2.89
N GLU A 185 -7.22 -15.08 3.02
CA GLU A 185 -7.36 -15.96 4.20
C GLU A 185 -6.85 -15.28 5.47
N ARG A 186 -5.69 -14.63 5.41
CA ARG A 186 -5.13 -13.84 6.53
C ARG A 186 -6.07 -12.72 6.93
N THR A 187 -6.60 -11.99 5.97
CA THR A 187 -7.55 -10.88 6.21
C THR A 187 -8.83 -11.39 6.86
N LEU A 188 -9.37 -12.50 6.37
CA LEU A 188 -10.57 -13.13 6.92
C LEU A 188 -10.34 -13.61 8.37
N ASN A 189 -9.21 -14.27 8.63
CA ASN A 189 -8.85 -14.72 9.96
C ASN A 189 -8.67 -13.55 10.93
N LYS A 190 -8.00 -12.48 10.49
CA LYS A 190 -7.81 -11.27 11.30
C LYS A 190 -9.13 -10.58 11.60
N ASN A 191 -10.04 -10.50 10.63
CA ASN A 191 -11.37 -9.93 10.82
C ASN A 191 -12.16 -10.72 11.88
N LYS A 192 -12.18 -12.06 11.79
CA LYS A 192 -12.80 -12.93 12.80
C LYS A 192 -12.19 -12.73 14.19
N GLU A 193 -10.87 -12.67 14.28
CA GLU A 193 -10.16 -12.41 15.54
C GLU A 193 -10.54 -11.06 16.14
N MET A 194 -10.58 -9.99 15.33
CA MET A 194 -10.93 -8.65 15.80
C MET A 194 -12.39 -8.58 16.25
N ASN A 195 -13.31 -9.19 15.51
CA ASN A 195 -14.71 -9.27 15.91
C ASN A 195 -14.88 -10.02 17.24
N GLY A 196 -14.14 -11.12 17.44
CA GLY A 196 -14.13 -11.86 18.70
C GLY A 196 -13.64 -10.99 19.87
N LYS A 197 -12.56 -10.22 19.66
CA LYS A 197 -12.06 -9.27 20.67
C LYS A 197 -13.08 -8.18 20.98
N ILE A 198 -13.69 -7.57 19.97
CA ILE A 198 -14.73 -6.55 20.14
C ILE A 198 -15.88 -7.09 20.98
N GLU A 199 -16.35 -8.30 20.68
CA GLU A 199 -17.45 -8.92 21.42
C GLU A 199 -17.07 -9.21 22.87
N MET A 200 -15.83 -9.66 23.11
CA MET A 200 -15.33 -9.88 24.46
C MET A 200 -15.23 -8.58 25.26
N TYR A 201 -14.76 -7.49 24.64
CA TYR A 201 -14.73 -6.16 25.28
C TYR A 201 -16.13 -5.63 25.56
N LYS A 202 -17.10 -5.83 24.66
CA LYS A 202 -18.50 -5.47 24.90
C LYS A 202 -19.08 -6.22 26.10
N LYS A 203 -18.86 -7.53 26.17
CA LYS A 203 -19.30 -8.37 27.29
C LYS A 203 -18.62 -7.98 28.59
N PHE A 204 -17.31 -7.75 28.57
CA PHE A 204 -16.55 -7.29 29.74
C PHE A 204 -17.07 -5.93 30.24
N ARG A 205 -17.27 -4.97 29.34
CA ARG A 205 -17.87 -3.67 29.66
C ARG A 205 -19.25 -3.83 30.30
N ALA A 206 -20.11 -4.70 29.75
CA ALA A 206 -21.44 -4.93 30.31
C ALA A 206 -21.38 -5.51 31.73
N MET A 207 -20.52 -6.50 31.97
CA MET A 207 -20.32 -7.09 33.30
C MET A 207 -19.75 -6.08 34.29
N LEU A 208 -18.71 -5.33 33.89
CA LEU A 208 -18.11 -4.31 34.75
C LEU A 208 -19.12 -3.23 35.15
N LEU A 209 -19.96 -2.77 34.21
CA LEU A 209 -21.01 -1.79 34.49
C LEU A 209 -22.14 -2.36 35.37
N LYS A 210 -22.36 -3.67 35.37
CA LYS A 210 -23.30 -4.33 36.28
C LYS A 210 -22.75 -4.35 37.70
N GLU A 211 -21.56 -4.92 37.89
CA GLU A 211 -20.94 -5.04 39.22
C GLU A 211 -20.67 -3.66 39.86
N LEU A 212 -20.21 -2.68 39.08
CA LEU A 212 -20.03 -1.31 39.57
C LEU A 212 -21.37 -0.64 39.91
N GLY A 213 -22.46 -1.01 39.24
CA GLY A 213 -23.81 -0.55 39.56
C GLY A 213 -24.36 -1.10 40.86
N GLU A 214 -23.92 -2.31 41.25
CA GLU A 214 -24.29 -2.95 42.51
C GLU A 214 -23.47 -2.37 43.69
N GLU A 215 -22.17 -2.19 43.51
CA GLU A 215 -21.27 -1.72 44.58
C GLU A 215 -21.29 -0.19 44.75
N MET A 216 -21.39 0.58 43.66
CA MET A 216 -21.27 2.05 43.65
C MET A 216 -22.37 2.72 42.80
N PRO A 217 -23.64 2.70 43.25
CA PRO A 217 -24.77 3.14 42.44
C PRO A 217 -24.74 4.64 42.10
N ASN A 218 -24.29 5.50 43.02
CA ASN A 218 -24.26 6.95 42.81
C ASN A 218 -23.23 7.37 41.73
N ASP A 219 -22.04 6.79 41.78
CA ASP A 219 -20.97 7.05 40.80
C ASP A 219 -21.34 6.52 39.41
N MET A 220 -22.09 5.43 39.36
CA MET A 220 -22.60 4.86 38.11
C MET A 220 -23.65 5.72 37.42
N VAL A 221 -24.53 6.39 38.17
CA VAL A 221 -25.47 7.37 37.63
C VAL A 221 -24.69 8.56 37.05
N LEU A 222 -23.67 9.05 37.77
CA LEU A 222 -22.81 10.13 37.27
C LEU A 222 -22.07 9.73 35.97
N TYR A 223 -21.49 8.53 35.93
CA TYR A 223 -20.79 8.01 34.74
C TYR A 223 -21.72 7.90 33.53
N ARG A 224 -22.94 7.38 33.69
CA ARG A 224 -23.93 7.28 32.58
C ARG A 224 -24.28 8.66 32.04
N ASN A 225 -24.53 9.63 32.92
CA ASN A 225 -24.83 11.01 32.54
C ASN A 225 -23.68 11.68 31.77
N LEU A 226 -22.42 11.42 32.14
CA LEU A 226 -21.25 11.95 31.44
C LEU A 226 -21.04 11.29 30.07
N ARG A 227 -21.26 9.97 29.98
CA ARG A 227 -21.15 9.24 28.72
C ARG A 227 -22.20 9.67 27.71
N ASP A 228 -23.46 9.74 28.13
CA ASP A 228 -24.56 10.07 27.24
C ASP A 228 -24.43 11.51 26.71
N ARG A 229 -23.78 12.42 27.46
CA ARG A 229 -23.37 13.75 26.96
C ARG A 229 -22.28 13.68 25.90
N LYS A 230 -21.29 12.79 26.06
CA LYS A 230 -20.19 12.57 25.10
C LYS A 230 -20.67 11.95 23.79
N ASP A 231 -21.68 11.07 23.86
CA ASP A 231 -22.30 10.44 22.68
C ASP A 231 -23.32 11.38 21.99
N ALA A 232 -23.90 12.35 22.70
CA ALA A 232 -24.87 13.32 22.18
C ALA A 232 -24.25 14.64 21.68
N SER A 233 -23.01 14.95 22.03
CA SER A 233 -22.27 16.03 21.38
C SER A 233 -21.96 15.63 19.93
N PRO A 234 -22.33 16.45 18.90
CA PRO A 234 -21.73 16.28 17.59
C PRO A 234 -20.22 16.38 17.80
N GLN A 235 -19.46 15.46 17.19
CA GLN A 235 -18.01 15.56 17.14
C GLN A 235 -17.70 16.93 16.53
N HIS A 236 -17.39 17.90 17.39
CA HIS A 236 -16.86 19.17 16.95
C HIS A 236 -15.50 18.83 16.35
N GLU A 237 -15.45 18.82 15.02
CA GLU A 237 -14.29 19.32 14.30
C GLU A 237 -13.90 20.65 14.99
N ASN A 238 -12.85 20.57 15.80
CA ASN A 238 -11.94 21.64 16.16
C ASN A 238 -10.85 21.04 17.06
N CYS A 239 -9.88 20.37 16.43
CA CYS A 239 -8.50 20.62 16.82
C CYS A 239 -8.09 21.91 16.09
N ASN A 240 -8.59 23.05 16.59
CA ASN A 240 -8.02 24.32 16.17
C ASN A 240 -6.62 24.42 16.77
N GLU A 241 -5.71 24.73 15.87
CA GLU A 241 -4.46 25.42 16.08
C GLU A 241 -4.55 26.39 17.27
N ASP A 242 -3.68 26.20 18.26
CA ASP A 242 -3.15 27.27 19.09
C ASP A 242 -1.74 26.86 19.53
N ALA A 243 -0.81 27.01 18.58
CA ALA A 243 0.59 27.28 18.91
C ALA A 243 0.71 28.79 19.04
N SER A 244 0.58 29.29 20.27
CA SER A 244 1.05 30.62 20.64
C SER A 244 1.93 30.49 21.88
N ASP A 245 3.12 31.09 21.73
CA ASP A 245 4.31 31.16 22.60
C ASP A 245 5.20 29.90 22.76
#